data_AF-A0A9D8NW12-F1
#
_entry.id   AF-A0A9D8NW12-F1
#
_cell.length_a   1.000
_cell.length_b   1.000
_cell.length_c   1.000
_cell.angle_alpha   90.00
_cell.angle_beta   90.00
_cell.angle_gamma   90.00
#
_symmetry.space_group_name_H-M   'P 1'
#
loop_
_entity.id
_entity.type
_entity.pdbx_description
1 polymer ?
#
loop_
_entity_poly.entity_id
_entity_poly.type
_entity_poly.pdbx_seq_one_letter_code
_entity_poly.pdbx_strand_id
1 'polypeptide(L)'
;MDEHSKLNVNLISKTQLLGIPSLTSDIADAIIDWRDSNDEVESMGAESEYYANRGFKYRPRNAELRSIAELELIAGCWPSYVRGEDWNLNGRLDSNEDDGKISMPEDKSDGFLDAGWSAYLTAFSRGSHRTANGLPKLYLRTAKAEEVVERTGIELSQANALLTWARAGNARMETLLVTPLGSIGRQAGSGGSQSGSSGRSRSRFGGSRSSSSSGPTQNTGGAGTVTALSTDQLRTVFRECTLDDPFRPAPGRVNLNTVSLAVLERALGLDTKVAEAIIARRRTKQGGYTSVADLLEIADLKAETLAQIGGQVDVTSNVFMISSRGRAQSTGTEAEVVAIVDMSTLPATYIEVREP
;
A
#
# COMPACT_ATOMS: atom_id res chain seq x y z
N MET A 1 -4.05 -5.92 -17.59
CA MET A 1 -3.98 -4.76 -16.68
C MET A 1 -3.36 -5.18 -15.36
N ASP A 2 -2.65 -4.28 -14.69
CA ASP A 2 -2.06 -4.51 -13.36
C ASP A 2 -3.02 -4.02 -12.27
N GLU A 3 -3.51 -4.93 -11.41
CA GLU A 3 -4.45 -4.56 -10.33
C GLU A 3 -3.78 -3.77 -9.22
N HIS A 4 -2.45 -3.83 -9.08
CA HIS A 4 -1.72 -2.98 -8.15
C HIS A 4 -1.58 -1.54 -8.66
N SER A 5 -2.02 -1.22 -9.88
CA SER A 5 -2.10 0.19 -10.32
C SER A 5 -3.21 0.98 -9.61
N LYS A 6 -4.06 0.28 -8.84
CA LYS A 6 -5.25 0.78 -8.14
C LYS A 6 -5.13 0.54 -6.64
N LEU A 7 -5.90 1.25 -5.83
CA LEU A 7 -5.96 1.02 -4.39
C LEU A 7 -6.87 -0.16 -4.08
N ASN A 8 -6.46 -1.01 -3.13
CA ASN A 8 -7.35 -2.06 -2.65
C ASN A 8 -8.45 -1.48 -1.76
N VAL A 9 -9.70 -1.55 -2.22
CA VAL A 9 -10.87 -1.10 -1.47
C VAL A 9 -11.02 -1.79 -0.11
N ASN A 10 -10.43 -2.98 0.08
CA ASN A 10 -10.43 -3.71 1.35
C ASN A 10 -9.44 -3.16 2.39
N LEU A 11 -8.48 -2.31 1.98
CA LEU A 11 -7.35 -1.89 2.82
C LEU A 11 -7.27 -0.37 3.02
N ILE A 12 -7.99 0.41 2.22
CA ILE A 12 -7.95 1.88 2.29
C ILE A 12 -8.77 2.45 3.44
N SER A 13 -8.34 3.62 3.93
CA SER A 13 -9.05 4.40 4.95
C SER A 13 -10.21 5.22 4.38
N LYS A 14 -11.10 5.69 5.25
CA LYS A 14 -12.17 6.65 4.91
C LYS A 14 -11.64 7.88 4.18
N THR A 15 -10.52 8.44 4.64
CA THR A 15 -9.88 9.61 4.02
C THR A 15 -9.47 9.36 2.57
N GLN A 16 -9.00 8.15 2.26
CA GLN A 16 -8.63 7.78 0.89
C GLN A 16 -9.85 7.54 0.01
N LEU A 17 -10.91 6.93 0.55
CA LEU A 17 -12.20 6.80 -0.13
C LEU A 17 -12.75 8.18 -0.52
N LEU A 18 -12.73 9.14 0.42
CA LEU A 18 -13.18 10.52 0.19
C LEU A 18 -12.34 11.30 -0.84
N GLY A 19 -11.14 10.82 -1.17
CA GLY A 19 -10.33 11.39 -2.24
C GLY A 19 -10.84 11.02 -3.65
N ILE A 20 -11.66 9.97 -3.76
CA ILE A 20 -12.20 9.46 -5.03
C ILE A 20 -13.35 10.37 -5.51
N PRO A 21 -13.38 10.75 -6.80
CA PRO A 21 -14.45 11.61 -7.33
C PRO A 21 -15.85 11.05 -7.06
N SER A 22 -16.76 11.94 -6.66
CA SER A 22 -18.17 11.62 -6.39
C SER A 22 -18.42 10.63 -5.24
N LEU A 23 -17.40 10.26 -4.47
CA LEU A 23 -17.53 9.40 -3.30
C LEU A 23 -17.76 10.27 -2.05
N THR A 24 -18.99 10.27 -1.55
CA THR A 24 -19.43 11.09 -0.40
C THR A 24 -19.21 10.38 0.94
N SER A 25 -19.30 11.09 2.05
CA SER A 25 -19.03 10.49 3.39
C SER A 25 -19.98 9.36 3.75
N ASP A 26 -21.25 9.47 3.42
CA ASP A 26 -22.25 8.41 3.62
C ASP A 26 -21.92 7.15 2.80
N ILE A 27 -21.45 7.32 1.56
CA ILE A 27 -20.98 6.21 0.72
C ILE A 27 -19.71 5.59 1.31
N ALA A 28 -18.76 6.41 1.75
CA ALA A 28 -17.52 5.93 2.37
C ALA A 28 -17.81 5.12 3.64
N ASP A 29 -18.73 5.59 4.48
CA ASP A 29 -19.17 4.88 5.69
C ASP A 29 -19.87 3.56 5.33
N ALA A 30 -20.77 3.56 4.35
CA ALA A 30 -21.42 2.34 3.88
C ALA A 30 -20.44 1.30 3.29
N ILE A 31 -19.36 1.74 2.64
CA ILE A 31 -18.29 0.85 2.15
C ILE A 31 -17.49 0.24 3.33
N ILE A 32 -17.30 1.01 4.40
CA ILE A 32 -16.58 0.55 5.60
C ILE A 32 -17.42 -0.50 6.34
N ASP A 33 -18.68 -0.19 6.64
CA ASP A 33 -19.65 -1.12 7.25
C ASP A 33 -19.73 -2.42 6.44
N TRP A 34 -19.84 -2.31 5.11
CA TRP A 34 -19.96 -3.49 4.24
C TRP A 34 -18.83 -4.52 4.40
N ARG A 35 -17.60 -4.05 4.66
CA ARG A 35 -16.40 -4.89 4.69
C ARG A 35 -15.90 -5.24 6.08
N ASP A 36 -16.34 -4.52 7.12
CA ASP A 36 -15.88 -4.76 8.48
C ASP A 36 -16.58 -5.99 9.07
N SER A 37 -16.08 -6.56 10.17
CA SER A 37 -16.62 -7.84 10.67
C SER A 37 -17.86 -7.71 11.58
N ASN A 38 -18.27 -6.49 11.90
CA ASN A 38 -19.28 -6.23 12.91
C ASN A 38 -20.62 -5.82 12.26
N ASP A 39 -21.61 -5.41 13.05
CA ASP A 39 -22.93 -4.96 12.56
C ASP A 39 -23.26 -3.57 13.16
N GLU A 40 -22.25 -2.83 13.63
CA GLU A 40 -22.36 -1.47 14.16
C GLU A 40 -22.25 -0.46 13.01
N VAL A 41 -23.28 0.36 12.83
CA VAL A 41 -23.32 1.35 11.76
C VAL A 41 -22.32 2.48 12.03
N GLU A 42 -21.38 2.70 11.11
CA GLU A 42 -20.49 3.86 11.15
C GLU A 42 -21.22 5.14 10.76
N SER A 43 -21.44 6.06 11.69
CA SER A 43 -21.97 7.41 11.42
C SER A 43 -23.23 7.45 10.52
N MET A 44 -23.08 7.56 9.19
CA MET A 44 -24.15 7.56 8.17
C MET A 44 -24.13 6.33 7.26
N GLY A 45 -23.46 5.26 7.68
CA GLY A 45 -23.30 4.02 6.94
C GLY A 45 -24.56 3.17 6.90
N ALA A 46 -24.38 1.90 6.58
CA ALA A 46 -25.47 0.96 6.38
C ALA A 46 -25.01 -0.46 6.69
N GLU A 47 -25.77 -1.13 7.54
CA GLU A 47 -25.49 -2.49 8.01
C GLU A 47 -26.64 -3.47 7.72
N SER A 48 -26.56 -4.67 8.29
CA SER A 48 -27.55 -5.75 8.18
C SER A 48 -29.02 -5.30 8.21
N GLU A 49 -29.41 -4.40 9.12
CA GLU A 49 -30.81 -3.93 9.22
C GLU A 49 -31.23 -3.10 7.99
N TYR A 50 -30.34 -2.25 7.47
CA TYR A 50 -30.59 -1.45 6.28
C TYR A 50 -30.80 -2.35 5.06
N TYR A 51 -29.89 -3.30 4.82
CA TYR A 51 -29.95 -4.16 3.64
C TYR A 51 -31.05 -5.21 3.69
N ALA A 52 -31.41 -5.72 4.88
CA ALA A 52 -32.51 -6.67 5.04
C ALA A 52 -33.88 -6.06 4.71
N ASN A 53 -34.01 -4.73 4.83
CA ASN A 53 -35.23 -3.98 4.55
C ASN A 53 -35.33 -3.49 3.09
N ARG A 54 -34.31 -3.70 2.26
CA ARG A 54 -34.38 -3.41 0.81
C ARG A 54 -35.29 -4.40 0.07
N GLY A 55 -35.72 -4.01 -1.13
CA GLY A 55 -36.62 -4.82 -1.97
C GLY A 55 -36.08 -6.21 -2.30
N PHE A 56 -34.76 -6.36 -2.34
CA PHE A 56 -34.07 -7.64 -2.32
C PHE A 56 -33.49 -7.82 -0.92
N LYS A 57 -33.87 -8.88 -0.22
CA LYS A 57 -33.41 -9.15 1.15
C LYS A 57 -32.01 -9.76 1.10
N TYR A 58 -30.99 -8.94 1.29
CA TYR A 58 -29.60 -9.38 1.41
C TYR A 58 -28.94 -8.78 2.66
N ARG A 59 -27.71 -9.18 2.92
CA ARG A 59 -26.90 -8.73 4.05
C ARG A 59 -25.57 -8.18 3.54
N PRO A 60 -24.94 -7.27 4.31
CA PRO A 60 -23.58 -6.86 4.04
C PRO A 60 -22.65 -8.08 4.13
N ARG A 61 -21.49 -7.98 3.48
CA ARG A 61 -20.57 -9.11 3.40
C ARG A 61 -19.94 -9.40 4.76
N ASN A 62 -19.72 -8.35 5.53
CA ASN A 62 -18.97 -8.31 6.78
C ASN A 62 -17.58 -8.96 6.67
N ALA A 63 -16.96 -8.77 5.51
CA ALA A 63 -15.64 -9.27 5.12
C ALA A 63 -15.16 -8.57 3.85
N GLU A 64 -13.90 -8.84 3.47
CA GLU A 64 -13.29 -8.33 2.23
C GLU A 64 -14.19 -8.52 1.00
N LEU A 65 -14.44 -7.43 0.26
CA LEU A 65 -15.09 -7.45 -1.05
C LEU A 65 -14.35 -8.40 -1.98
N ARG A 66 -15.10 -9.17 -2.77
CA ARG A 66 -14.54 -10.18 -3.68
C ARG A 66 -14.29 -9.66 -5.07
N SER A 67 -15.01 -8.62 -5.49
CA SER A 67 -14.90 -8.00 -6.81
C SER A 67 -15.29 -6.54 -6.70
N ILE A 68 -14.80 -5.71 -7.62
CA ILE A 68 -15.17 -4.29 -7.67
C ILE A 68 -16.67 -4.11 -7.95
N ALA A 69 -17.26 -5.00 -8.74
CA ALA A 69 -18.69 -5.00 -9.03
C ALA A 69 -19.57 -5.19 -7.79
N GLU A 70 -19.01 -5.76 -6.71
CA GLU A 70 -19.74 -5.93 -5.45
C GLU A 70 -20.10 -4.60 -4.80
N LEU A 71 -19.34 -3.52 -5.08
CA LEU A 71 -19.69 -2.18 -4.63
C LEU A 71 -21.13 -1.82 -5.01
N GLU A 72 -21.65 -2.32 -6.13
CA GLU A 72 -23.02 -2.03 -6.61
C GLU A 72 -24.13 -2.53 -5.67
N LEU A 73 -23.80 -3.38 -4.70
CA LEU A 73 -24.73 -3.83 -3.66
C LEU A 73 -24.80 -2.86 -2.47
N ILE A 74 -23.82 -1.98 -2.33
CA ILE A 74 -23.65 -1.06 -1.19
C ILE A 74 -24.53 0.18 -1.37
N ALA A 75 -24.99 0.75 -0.26
CA ALA A 75 -25.76 1.99 -0.30
C ALA A 75 -25.00 3.12 -1.04
N GLY A 76 -25.67 3.77 -2.00
CA GLY A 76 -25.14 4.90 -2.77
C GLY A 76 -24.10 4.57 -3.85
N CYS A 77 -23.67 3.32 -3.98
CA CYS A 77 -22.69 2.87 -4.96
C CYS A 77 -23.35 2.47 -6.29
N TRP A 78 -23.81 3.44 -7.08
CA TRP A 78 -24.50 3.16 -8.34
C TRP A 78 -23.54 2.61 -9.42
N PRO A 79 -23.99 1.73 -10.34
CA PRO A 79 -23.15 1.23 -11.44
C PRO A 79 -22.50 2.33 -12.28
N SER A 80 -23.18 3.47 -12.48
CA SER A 80 -22.63 4.63 -13.19
C SER A 80 -21.44 5.29 -12.49
N TYR A 81 -21.33 5.16 -11.16
CA TYR A 81 -20.16 5.62 -10.41
C TYR A 81 -19.07 4.55 -10.35
N VAL A 82 -19.46 3.28 -10.18
CA VAL A 82 -18.50 2.16 -10.07
C VAL A 82 -17.81 1.89 -11.41
N ARG A 83 -18.59 1.74 -12.48
CA ARG A 83 -18.14 1.36 -13.82
C ARG A 83 -17.83 2.55 -14.71
N GLY A 84 -18.57 3.65 -14.53
CA GLY A 84 -18.56 4.75 -15.51
C GLY A 84 -18.96 4.24 -16.90
N GLU A 85 -18.07 4.43 -17.85
CA GLU A 85 -18.15 3.96 -19.25
C GLU A 85 -17.68 2.50 -19.39
N ASP A 86 -16.85 1.95 -18.48
CA ASP A 86 -16.30 0.58 -18.53
C ASP A 86 -17.30 -0.48 -18.03
N TRP A 87 -18.33 -0.78 -18.82
CA TRP A 87 -19.47 -1.59 -18.36
C TRP A 87 -19.16 -3.06 -18.18
N ASN A 88 -18.14 -3.58 -18.86
CA ASN A 88 -17.66 -4.96 -18.71
C ASN A 88 -16.46 -5.08 -17.74
N LEU A 89 -16.01 -3.95 -17.17
CA LEU A 89 -14.91 -3.87 -16.20
C LEU A 89 -13.61 -4.49 -16.75
N ASN A 90 -13.37 -4.38 -18.06
CA ASN A 90 -12.17 -4.90 -18.72
C ASN A 90 -11.05 -3.85 -18.82
N GLY A 91 -11.35 -2.58 -18.46
CA GLY A 91 -10.42 -1.47 -18.48
C GLY A 91 -9.95 -1.05 -19.87
N ARG A 92 -10.72 -1.36 -20.91
CA ARG A 92 -10.44 -1.06 -22.31
C ARG A 92 -11.66 -0.38 -22.92
N LEU A 93 -11.43 0.75 -23.59
CA LEU A 93 -12.47 1.45 -24.33
C LEU A 93 -13.05 0.53 -25.43
N ASP A 94 -14.29 0.11 -25.25
CA ASP A 94 -15.05 -0.63 -26.24
C ASP A 94 -15.81 0.27 -27.20
N SER A 95 -16.21 -0.26 -28.36
CA SER A 95 -16.92 0.55 -29.37
C SER A 95 -18.27 1.07 -28.86
N ASN A 96 -18.94 0.34 -27.97
CA ASN A 96 -20.18 0.76 -27.34
C ASN A 96 -19.97 1.72 -26.14
N GLU A 97 -18.72 2.02 -25.81
CA GLU A 97 -18.32 2.91 -24.71
C GLU A 97 -17.70 4.21 -25.27
N ASP A 98 -17.73 4.41 -26.59
CA ASP A 98 -17.20 5.56 -27.32
C ASP A 98 -18.16 5.97 -28.47
N ASP A 99 -19.45 5.63 -28.40
CA ASP A 99 -20.45 5.89 -29.44
C ASP A 99 -21.51 6.95 -29.07
N GLY A 100 -21.29 7.61 -27.93
CA GLY A 100 -22.09 8.70 -27.40
C GLY A 100 -23.38 8.21 -26.77
N LYS A 101 -24.47 8.22 -27.53
CA LYS A 101 -25.80 7.78 -27.07
C LYS A 101 -26.41 6.74 -27.98
N ILE A 102 -25.59 6.07 -28.80
CA ILE A 102 -26.08 5.11 -29.79
C ILE A 102 -26.37 3.79 -29.10
N SER A 103 -25.48 3.33 -28.22
CA SER A 103 -25.69 2.16 -27.37
C SER A 103 -25.54 2.50 -25.89
N MET A 104 -25.71 1.51 -25.01
CA MET A 104 -25.42 1.67 -23.59
C MET A 104 -23.98 1.24 -23.33
N PRO A 105 -23.24 1.90 -22.43
CA PRO A 105 -23.62 3.10 -21.65
C PRO A 105 -23.76 4.39 -22.46
N GLU A 106 -24.40 5.41 -21.89
CA GLU A 106 -24.25 6.77 -22.41
C GLU A 106 -22.83 7.27 -22.11
N ASP A 107 -22.10 7.66 -23.15
CA ASP A 107 -20.71 8.11 -23.11
C ASP A 107 -20.51 9.45 -23.85
N LYS A 108 -19.26 9.94 -23.90
CA LYS A 108 -18.90 11.25 -24.47
C LYS A 108 -18.31 11.18 -25.89
N SER A 109 -18.07 9.99 -26.44
CA SER A 109 -17.41 9.74 -27.73
C SER A 109 -16.15 10.60 -27.92
N ASP A 110 -15.29 10.65 -26.90
CA ASP A 110 -14.10 11.50 -26.86
C ASP A 110 -12.78 10.71 -26.98
N GLY A 111 -12.87 9.39 -27.17
CA GLY A 111 -11.72 8.49 -27.27
C GLY A 111 -11.02 8.19 -25.94
N PHE A 112 -11.60 8.60 -24.81
CA PHE A 112 -11.08 8.31 -23.47
C PHE A 112 -12.09 7.49 -22.67
N LEU A 113 -11.60 6.45 -21.98
CA LEU A 113 -12.44 5.66 -21.09
C LEU A 113 -12.54 6.32 -19.71
N ASP A 114 -13.74 6.75 -19.33
CA ASP A 114 -14.08 7.12 -17.95
C ASP A 114 -14.55 5.88 -17.16
N ALA A 115 -13.62 5.09 -16.62
CA ALA A 115 -13.95 3.86 -15.88
C ALA A 115 -14.50 4.09 -14.45
N GLY A 116 -14.94 5.31 -14.11
CA GLY A 116 -15.50 5.64 -12.79
C GLY A 116 -14.57 5.27 -11.63
N TRP A 117 -15.13 4.70 -10.56
CA TRP A 117 -14.36 4.25 -9.40
C TRP A 117 -13.47 3.05 -9.71
N SER A 118 -13.80 2.21 -10.70
CA SER A 118 -12.95 1.08 -11.11
C SER A 118 -11.62 1.51 -11.74
N ALA A 119 -11.46 2.80 -12.10
CA ALA A 119 -10.18 3.40 -12.46
C ALA A 119 -9.24 3.60 -11.26
N TYR A 120 -9.79 3.69 -10.04
CA TYR A 120 -9.07 4.00 -8.81
C TYR A 120 -8.97 2.82 -7.84
N LEU A 121 -9.99 1.94 -7.86
CA LEU A 121 -10.19 0.89 -6.88
C LEU A 121 -10.12 -0.50 -7.50
N THR A 122 -9.59 -1.44 -6.72
CA THR A 122 -9.67 -2.88 -6.97
C THR A 122 -10.07 -3.60 -5.68
N ALA A 123 -10.66 -4.78 -5.78
CA ALA A 123 -10.84 -5.69 -4.66
C ALA A 123 -9.74 -6.77 -4.57
N PHE A 124 -8.87 -6.85 -5.58
CA PHE A 124 -8.05 -8.04 -5.83
C PHE A 124 -6.59 -7.91 -5.37
N SER A 125 -6.02 -6.71 -5.33
CA SER A 125 -4.57 -6.55 -5.11
C SER A 125 -4.15 -7.08 -3.73
N ARG A 126 -3.23 -8.03 -3.68
CA ARG A 126 -2.68 -8.61 -2.46
C ARG A 126 -1.17 -8.53 -2.51
N GLY A 127 -0.50 -8.20 -1.41
CA GLY A 127 0.95 -8.13 -1.39
C GLY A 127 1.58 -9.51 -1.53
N SER A 128 2.84 -9.55 -1.98
CA SER A 128 3.62 -10.77 -2.07
C SER A 128 4.74 -10.81 -1.04
N HIS A 129 4.81 -11.94 -0.32
CA HIS A 129 5.94 -12.28 0.54
C HIS A 129 7.11 -12.88 -0.23
N ARG A 130 7.19 -12.68 -1.55
CA ARG A 130 8.27 -13.19 -2.41
C ARG A 130 9.04 -12.06 -3.07
N THR A 131 10.28 -12.33 -3.41
CA THR A 131 11.12 -11.43 -4.21
C THR A 131 10.90 -11.67 -5.69
N ALA A 132 11.46 -10.80 -6.53
CA ALA A 132 11.41 -10.94 -7.98
C ALA A 132 11.97 -12.28 -8.50
N ASN A 133 12.89 -12.90 -7.76
CA ASN A 133 13.46 -14.20 -8.10
C ASN A 133 12.64 -15.39 -7.54
N GLY A 134 11.47 -15.13 -6.95
CA GLY A 134 10.56 -16.15 -6.41
C GLY A 134 10.90 -16.64 -4.99
N LEU A 135 11.99 -16.17 -4.38
CA LEU A 135 12.38 -16.54 -3.02
C LEU A 135 11.48 -15.84 -1.98
N PRO A 136 11.08 -16.50 -0.87
CA PRO A 136 10.37 -15.83 0.21
C PRO A 136 11.20 -14.64 0.75
N LYS A 137 10.61 -13.46 0.94
CA LYS A 137 11.25 -12.30 1.57
C LYS A 137 11.68 -12.64 3.00
N LEU A 138 12.78 -12.06 3.44
CA LEU A 138 13.32 -12.28 4.78
C LEU A 138 12.49 -11.50 5.81
N TYR A 139 11.83 -12.23 6.71
CA TYR A 139 11.03 -11.60 7.77
C TYR A 139 11.92 -11.06 8.89
N LEU A 140 12.09 -9.73 8.94
CA LEU A 140 13.10 -9.10 9.80
C LEU A 140 12.87 -9.31 11.30
N ARG A 141 11.65 -9.63 11.75
CA ARG A 141 11.39 -9.84 13.18
C ARG A 141 12.02 -11.14 13.69
N THR A 142 12.10 -12.18 12.85
CA THR A 142 12.62 -13.50 13.24
C THR A 142 13.93 -13.87 12.56
N ALA A 143 14.35 -13.15 11.52
CA ALA A 143 15.57 -13.42 10.78
C ALA A 143 16.84 -13.28 11.63
N LYS A 144 17.91 -13.97 11.22
CA LYS A 144 19.25 -13.86 11.82
C LYS A 144 20.10 -12.81 11.10
N ALA A 145 21.07 -12.24 11.80
CA ALA A 145 21.92 -11.18 11.25
C ALA A 145 22.72 -11.67 10.04
N GLU A 146 23.19 -12.92 10.11
CA GLU A 146 23.97 -13.56 9.06
C GLU A 146 23.13 -13.74 7.78
N GLU A 147 21.85 -14.11 7.91
CA GLU A 147 20.91 -14.25 6.79
C GLU A 147 20.64 -12.90 6.12
N VAL A 148 20.50 -11.83 6.92
CA VAL A 148 20.36 -10.46 6.40
C VAL A 148 21.61 -10.07 5.61
N VAL A 149 22.80 -10.30 6.16
CA VAL A 149 24.08 -9.96 5.51
C VAL A 149 24.24 -10.72 4.20
N GLU A 150 24.03 -12.04 4.20
CA GLU A 150 24.16 -12.88 3.01
C GLU A 150 23.25 -12.41 1.87
N ARG A 151 22.01 -12.05 2.21
CA ARG A 151 20.98 -11.71 1.22
C ARG A 151 21.04 -10.27 0.75
N THR A 152 21.41 -9.34 1.63
CA THR A 152 21.36 -7.90 1.35
C THR A 152 22.73 -7.27 1.10
N GLY A 153 23.82 -7.95 1.47
CA GLY A 153 25.18 -7.43 1.34
C GLY A 153 25.52 -6.26 2.27
N ILE A 154 24.67 -5.96 3.27
CA ILE A 154 24.96 -4.92 4.27
C ILE A 154 25.97 -5.41 5.32
N GLU A 155 26.59 -4.48 6.04
CA GLU A 155 27.54 -4.83 7.10
C GLU A 155 26.83 -5.52 8.28
N LEU A 156 27.53 -6.41 8.99
CA LEU A 156 26.99 -7.10 10.16
C LEU A 156 26.51 -6.12 11.26
N SER A 157 27.18 -4.98 11.44
CA SER A 157 26.75 -3.94 12.37
C SER A 157 25.41 -3.30 11.95
N GLN A 158 25.23 -3.03 10.65
CA GLN A 158 23.99 -2.53 10.07
C GLN A 158 22.85 -3.56 10.17
N ALA A 159 23.14 -4.84 9.90
CA ALA A 159 22.17 -5.93 10.04
C ALA A 159 21.67 -6.07 11.47
N ASN A 160 22.56 -6.03 12.47
CA ASN A 160 22.17 -6.07 13.88
C ASN A 160 21.31 -4.86 14.29
N ALA A 161 21.65 -3.67 13.82
CA ALA A 161 20.85 -2.47 14.07
C ALA A 161 19.46 -2.56 13.41
N LEU A 162 19.40 -3.04 12.17
CA LEU A 162 18.16 -3.26 11.43
C LEU A 162 17.26 -4.26 12.15
N LEU A 163 17.79 -5.40 12.60
CA LEU A 163 17.01 -6.41 13.32
C LEU A 163 16.55 -5.93 14.70
N THR A 164 17.41 -5.17 15.41
CA THR A 164 17.05 -4.57 16.70
C THR A 164 15.87 -3.61 16.54
N TRP A 165 15.93 -2.75 15.52
CA TRP A 165 14.81 -1.87 15.17
C TRP A 165 13.58 -2.65 14.73
N ALA A 166 13.73 -3.62 13.82
CA ALA A 166 12.63 -4.40 13.27
C ALA A 166 11.84 -5.15 14.35
N ARG A 167 12.51 -5.56 15.43
CA ARG A 167 11.87 -6.24 16.57
C ARG A 167 11.17 -5.27 17.52
N ALA A 168 11.36 -3.96 17.38
CA ALA A 168 10.51 -2.98 18.07
C ALA A 168 9.07 -3.07 17.56
N GLY A 169 8.09 -3.03 18.46
CA GLY A 169 6.68 -3.29 18.14
C GLY A 169 6.06 -2.36 17.09
N ASN A 170 6.63 -1.18 16.87
CA ASN A 170 6.13 -0.16 15.95
C ASN A 170 6.97 0.04 14.68
N ALA A 171 7.92 -0.85 14.38
CA ALA A 171 8.76 -0.74 13.18
C ALA A 171 7.91 -0.82 11.89
N ARG A 172 8.17 0.12 10.96
CA ARG A 172 7.57 0.15 9.62
C ARG A 172 8.64 0.39 8.56
N MET A 173 8.62 -0.35 7.45
CA MET A 173 9.68 -0.33 6.44
C MET A 173 9.97 1.09 5.93
N GLU A 174 8.93 1.88 5.67
CA GLU A 174 9.00 3.25 5.20
C GLU A 174 9.74 4.21 6.14
N THR A 175 9.86 3.88 7.44
CA THR A 175 10.63 4.69 8.40
C THR A 175 12.11 4.75 8.02
N LEU A 176 12.64 3.69 7.36
CA LEU A 176 14.02 3.63 6.89
C LEU A 176 14.31 4.64 5.76
N LEU A 177 13.28 5.12 5.07
CA LEU A 177 13.43 6.13 4.02
C LEU A 177 13.68 7.52 4.60
N VAL A 178 13.20 7.78 5.81
CA VAL A 178 13.21 9.12 6.42
C VAL A 178 14.19 9.22 7.58
N THR A 179 14.39 8.11 8.31
CA THR A 179 15.22 8.10 9.52
C THR A 179 16.40 7.15 9.35
N PRO A 180 17.66 7.62 9.48
CA PRO A 180 18.83 6.76 9.40
C PRO A 180 18.88 5.71 10.53
N LEU A 181 19.34 4.49 10.22
CA LEU A 181 19.45 3.39 11.22
C LEU A 181 20.20 3.79 12.50
N GLY A 182 21.24 4.63 12.38
CA GLY A 182 22.05 5.07 13.52
C GLY A 182 21.30 5.91 14.56
N SER A 183 20.22 6.60 14.18
CA SER A 183 19.35 7.34 15.12
C SER A 183 18.19 6.48 15.62
N ILE A 184 17.69 5.57 14.78
CA ILE A 184 16.61 4.64 15.13
C ILE A 184 16.99 3.76 16.33
N GLY A 185 18.21 3.23 16.37
CA GLY A 185 18.69 2.39 17.49
C GLY A 185 18.73 3.11 18.85
N ARG A 186 18.75 4.44 18.87
CA ARG A 186 18.75 5.23 20.12
C ARG A 186 17.35 5.48 20.68
N GLN A 187 16.33 5.53 19.82
CA GLN A 187 14.95 5.82 20.23
C GLN A 187 14.26 4.59 20.84
N ALA A 188 14.63 3.38 20.41
CA ALA A 188 14.14 2.14 21.00
C ALA A 188 14.67 1.86 22.43
N GLY A 189 15.74 2.55 22.86
CA GLY A 189 16.37 2.40 24.18
C GLY A 189 15.93 3.42 25.24
N SER A 190 15.00 4.34 24.93
CA SER A 190 14.57 5.43 25.84
C SER A 190 13.11 5.29 26.31
N GLY A 191 12.57 4.07 26.33
CA GLY A 191 11.26 3.78 26.89
C GLY A 191 11.33 3.42 28.38
N GLY A 192 11.61 4.38 29.25
CA GLY A 192 11.56 4.17 30.70
C GLY A 192 11.87 5.41 31.52
N SER A 193 10.96 5.73 32.45
CA SER A 193 11.03 6.75 33.50
C SER A 193 10.95 8.23 33.09
N GLN A 194 9.72 8.70 32.85
CA GLN A 194 9.33 10.08 33.14
C GLN A 194 8.17 10.03 34.13
N SER A 195 8.47 10.16 35.43
CA SER A 195 7.47 10.49 36.44
C SER A 195 8.04 11.51 37.42
N GLY A 196 7.52 12.74 37.29
CA GLY A 196 7.22 13.66 38.39
C GLY A 196 8.38 14.23 39.21
N SER A 197 8.65 15.52 39.04
CA SER A 197 8.95 16.38 40.19
C SER A 197 8.72 17.86 39.86
N SER A 198 7.52 18.32 40.19
CA SER A 198 7.25 19.71 40.54
C SER A 198 7.81 20.00 41.93
N GLY A 199 8.65 21.04 42.10
CA GLY A 199 9.00 21.48 43.45
C GLY A 199 10.25 22.34 43.62
N ARG A 200 10.02 23.67 43.66
CA ARG A 200 10.63 24.70 44.54
C ARG A 200 12.13 25.05 44.48
N SER A 201 12.30 26.38 44.36
CA SER A 201 13.41 27.26 44.76
C SER A 201 14.03 26.97 46.14
N ARG A 202 15.38 27.01 46.24
CA ARG A 202 16.15 28.00 47.04
C ARG A 202 17.66 27.70 47.06
N SER A 203 18.42 28.75 47.33
CA SER A 203 19.87 28.91 47.39
C SER A 203 20.59 28.17 48.52
N ARG A 204 21.90 27.87 48.32
CA ARG A 204 23.09 28.29 49.11
C ARG A 204 24.22 27.25 49.12
N PHE A 205 25.44 27.77 48.87
CA PHE A 205 26.72 27.54 49.54
C PHE A 205 27.12 26.14 50.07
N GLY A 206 28.36 25.73 49.75
CA GLY A 206 29.17 24.84 50.61
C GLY A 206 30.08 23.91 49.83
N GLY A 207 31.40 24.03 50.01
CA GLY A 207 32.42 23.26 49.30
C GLY A 207 32.87 21.97 49.97
N SER A 208 33.99 21.46 49.42
CA SER A 208 34.94 20.44 49.93
C SER A 208 34.82 19.00 49.40
N ARG A 209 35.74 18.70 48.47
CA ARG A 209 36.78 17.64 48.46
C ARG A 209 36.53 16.31 49.21
N SER A 210 36.65 15.19 48.48
CA SER A 210 37.43 13.94 48.77
C SER A 210 36.91 12.82 47.83
N SER A 211 37.71 12.32 46.89
CA SER A 211 38.71 11.22 46.95
C SER A 211 38.12 9.78 46.91
N SER A 212 38.56 9.06 45.86
CA SER A 212 38.73 7.60 45.73
C SER A 212 37.52 6.66 45.78
N SER A 213 37.24 5.99 44.67
CA SER A 213 37.56 4.55 44.53
C SER A 213 37.35 4.08 43.08
N SER A 214 38.46 3.80 42.43
CA SER A 214 38.53 3.14 41.13
C SER A 214 38.28 1.65 41.31
N GLY A 215 37.08 1.20 40.96
CA GLY A 215 36.75 -0.19 40.65
C GLY A 215 36.67 -0.37 39.12
N PRO A 216 37.07 -1.54 38.58
CA PRO A 216 37.20 -1.73 37.15
C PRO A 216 35.83 -1.82 36.49
N THR A 217 35.43 -0.76 35.78
CA THR A 217 34.36 -0.84 34.80
C THR A 217 34.81 -1.79 33.69
N GLN A 218 34.16 -2.95 33.61
CA GLN A 218 34.19 -3.78 32.42
C GLN A 218 33.85 -2.91 31.22
N ASN A 219 34.82 -2.82 30.34
CA ASN A 219 34.76 -2.15 29.06
C ASN A 219 33.74 -2.91 28.17
N THR A 220 32.45 -2.61 28.32
CA THR A 220 31.45 -2.92 27.29
C THR A 220 31.82 -2.10 26.06
N GLY A 221 32.20 -2.82 25.01
CA GLY A 221 32.74 -2.30 23.76
C GLY A 221 31.99 -1.09 23.23
N GLY A 222 32.78 -0.16 22.68
CA GLY A 222 32.34 1.14 22.22
C GLY A 222 31.08 1.08 21.36
N ALA A 223 30.18 2.02 21.64
CA ALA A 223 29.10 2.40 20.75
C ALA A 223 29.70 2.98 19.46
N GLY A 224 30.16 2.10 18.58
CA GLY A 224 30.45 2.45 17.19
C GLY A 224 29.15 3.01 16.61
N THR A 225 29.20 4.25 16.15
CA THR A 225 28.09 4.89 15.45
C THR A 225 27.76 4.01 14.24
N VAL A 226 26.63 3.32 14.27
CA VAL A 226 26.19 2.49 13.15
C VAL A 226 26.00 3.40 11.93
N THR A 227 26.74 3.12 10.87
CA THR A 227 26.68 3.88 9.62
C THR A 227 25.29 3.76 9.00
N ALA A 228 24.75 4.89 8.51
CA ALA A 228 23.47 4.89 7.80
C ALA A 228 23.54 3.97 6.56
N LEU A 229 22.41 3.36 6.20
CA LEU A 229 22.31 2.61 4.95
C LEU A 229 22.46 3.57 3.78
N SER A 230 23.30 3.21 2.80
CA SER A 230 23.30 3.90 1.50
C SER A 230 22.00 3.63 0.74
N THR A 231 21.69 4.46 -0.26
CA THR A 231 20.51 4.26 -1.11
C THR A 231 20.50 2.88 -1.76
N ASP A 232 21.64 2.38 -2.23
CA ASP A 232 21.75 1.04 -2.83
C ASP A 232 21.49 -0.09 -1.83
N GLN A 233 21.94 0.09 -0.59
CA GLN A 233 21.62 -0.84 0.50
C GLN A 233 20.14 -0.79 0.85
N LEU A 234 19.53 0.40 0.92
CA LEU A 234 18.08 0.54 1.11
C LEU A 234 17.29 -0.17 0.01
N ARG A 235 17.69 -0.01 -1.28
CA ARG A 235 17.02 -0.72 -2.38
C ARG A 235 17.01 -2.22 -2.15
N THR A 236 18.14 -2.77 -1.73
CA THR A 236 18.30 -4.20 -1.50
C THR A 236 17.51 -4.66 -0.28
N VAL A 237 17.52 -3.91 0.82
CA VAL A 237 16.70 -4.20 2.01
C VAL A 237 15.21 -4.22 1.67
N PHE A 238 14.69 -3.24 0.93
CA PHE A 238 13.27 -3.21 0.52
C PHE A 238 12.91 -4.34 -0.45
N ARG A 239 13.86 -4.79 -1.27
CA ARG A 239 13.65 -5.90 -2.22
C ARG A 239 13.61 -7.25 -1.52
N GLU A 240 14.54 -7.47 -0.59
CA GLU A 240 14.81 -8.79 -0.03
C GLU A 240 14.12 -9.06 1.31
N CYS A 241 13.75 -8.01 2.05
CA CYS A 241 13.23 -8.11 3.41
C CYS A 241 11.79 -7.61 3.52
N THR A 242 11.09 -8.07 4.56
CA THR A 242 9.73 -7.60 4.89
C THR A 242 9.52 -7.51 6.41
N LEU A 243 8.60 -6.63 6.80
CA LEU A 243 8.02 -6.55 8.14
C LEU A 243 6.57 -7.06 8.19
N ASP A 244 5.99 -7.37 7.03
CA ASP A 244 4.67 -7.96 6.92
C ASP A 244 4.72 -9.39 7.47
N ASP A 245 3.70 -9.78 8.24
CA ASP A 245 3.62 -11.11 8.86
C ASP A 245 3.50 -12.19 7.77
N PRO A 246 4.44 -13.16 7.69
CA PRO A 246 4.42 -14.18 6.64
C PRO A 246 3.21 -15.13 6.72
N PHE A 247 2.51 -15.16 7.86
CA PHE A 247 1.31 -15.99 8.05
C PHE A 247 0.01 -15.23 7.81
N ARG A 248 0.09 -13.93 7.50
CA ARG A 248 -1.07 -13.11 7.14
C ARG A 248 -0.96 -12.64 5.69
N PRO A 249 -2.10 -12.42 5.00
CA PRO A 249 -2.09 -11.76 3.71
C PRO A 249 -1.37 -10.40 3.82
N ALA A 250 -0.37 -10.18 2.97
CA ALA A 250 0.26 -8.86 2.88
C ALA A 250 -0.71 -7.88 2.21
N PRO A 251 -0.70 -6.60 2.63
CA PRO A 251 -1.54 -5.60 1.99
C PRO A 251 -1.12 -5.39 0.53
N GLY A 252 -2.10 -5.29 -0.38
CA GLY A 252 -1.87 -4.91 -1.77
C GLY A 252 -1.46 -3.44 -1.87
N ARG A 253 -0.15 -3.20 -2.04
CA ARG A 253 0.41 -1.86 -2.22
C ARG A 253 0.37 -1.44 -3.69
N VAL A 254 0.30 -0.13 -3.92
CA VAL A 254 0.17 0.47 -5.25
C VAL A 254 1.50 0.44 -6.01
N ASN A 255 1.53 -0.16 -7.19
CA ASN A 255 2.73 -0.24 -8.02
C ASN A 255 3.02 1.07 -8.73
N LEU A 256 4.13 1.73 -8.35
CA LEU A 256 4.59 2.97 -8.96
C LEU A 256 4.85 2.87 -10.47
N ASN A 257 5.17 1.68 -10.97
CA ASN A 257 5.50 1.48 -12.39
C ASN A 257 4.25 1.49 -13.31
N THR A 258 3.07 1.24 -12.76
CA THR A 258 1.82 1.10 -13.53
C THR A 258 0.72 2.05 -13.07
N VAL A 259 0.85 2.67 -11.90
CA VAL A 259 -0.11 3.63 -11.35
C VAL A 259 -0.38 4.81 -12.30
N SER A 260 -1.63 5.26 -12.34
CA SER A 260 -2.04 6.45 -13.10
C SER A 260 -1.78 7.74 -12.30
N LEU A 261 -1.69 8.87 -12.99
CA LEU A 261 -1.59 10.17 -12.32
C LEU A 261 -2.80 10.42 -11.41
N ALA A 262 -4.00 10.08 -11.89
CA ALA A 262 -5.24 10.26 -11.15
C ALA A 262 -5.26 9.47 -9.83
N VAL A 263 -4.70 8.26 -9.79
CA VAL A 263 -4.60 7.46 -8.56
C VAL A 263 -3.64 8.11 -7.56
N LEU A 264 -2.50 8.62 -8.01
CA LEU A 264 -1.54 9.33 -7.15
C LEU A 264 -2.18 10.58 -6.52
N GLU A 265 -2.89 11.39 -7.32
CA GLU A 265 -3.50 12.63 -6.84
C GLU A 265 -4.73 12.39 -5.97
N ARG A 266 -5.72 11.66 -6.50
CA ARG A 266 -7.04 11.55 -5.91
C ARG A 266 -7.06 10.53 -4.78
N ALA A 267 -6.48 9.36 -4.99
CA ALA A 267 -6.62 8.26 -4.05
C ALA A 267 -5.48 8.20 -3.01
N LEU A 268 -4.25 8.55 -3.38
CA LEU A 268 -3.14 8.70 -2.42
C LEU A 268 -3.05 10.10 -1.80
N GLY A 269 -3.83 11.06 -2.29
CA GLY A 269 -3.90 12.42 -1.76
C GLY A 269 -2.61 13.22 -1.99
N LEU A 270 -1.90 12.96 -3.08
CA LEU A 270 -0.68 13.69 -3.42
C LEU A 270 -0.97 15.01 -4.13
N ASP A 271 -0.15 16.02 -3.85
CA ASP A 271 -0.13 17.25 -4.63
C ASP A 271 0.23 16.94 -6.09
N THR A 272 -0.42 17.63 -7.02
CA THR A 272 -0.21 17.45 -8.47
C THR A 272 1.26 17.53 -8.85
N LYS A 273 2.05 18.45 -8.28
CA LYS A 273 3.48 18.58 -8.63
C LYS A 273 4.27 17.35 -8.20
N VAL A 274 3.94 16.78 -7.05
CA VAL A 274 4.58 15.55 -6.55
C VAL A 274 4.19 14.35 -7.39
N ALA A 275 2.90 14.21 -7.71
CA ALA A 275 2.39 13.14 -8.56
C ALA A 275 3.02 13.18 -9.96
N GLU A 276 3.09 14.36 -10.59
CA GLU A 276 3.76 14.58 -11.86
C GLU A 276 5.25 14.27 -11.79
N ALA A 277 5.94 14.65 -10.71
CA ALA A 277 7.36 14.35 -10.51
C ALA A 277 7.61 12.84 -10.43
N ILE A 278 6.72 12.07 -9.79
CA ILE A 278 6.79 10.60 -9.74
C ILE A 278 6.63 10.01 -11.15
N ILE A 279 5.63 10.46 -11.91
CA ILE A 279 5.39 9.98 -13.27
C ILE A 279 6.55 10.37 -14.22
N ALA A 280 7.09 11.57 -14.09
CA ALA A 280 8.23 12.04 -14.86
C ALA A 280 9.50 11.24 -14.53
N ARG A 281 9.76 10.96 -13.25
CA ARG A 281 10.87 10.13 -12.81
C ARG A 281 10.74 8.70 -13.34
N ARG A 282 9.54 8.12 -13.32
CA ARG A 282 9.26 6.80 -13.93
C ARG A 282 9.63 6.75 -15.40
N ARG A 283 9.26 7.77 -16.19
CA ARG A 283 9.53 7.83 -17.64
C ARG A 283 11.01 8.00 -17.97
N THR A 284 11.75 8.70 -17.12
CA THR A 284 13.18 9.00 -17.33
C THR A 284 14.10 7.90 -16.82
N LYS A 285 13.66 7.09 -15.86
CA LYS A 285 14.44 5.96 -15.35
C LYS A 285 14.32 4.76 -16.28
N GLN A 286 15.45 4.31 -16.83
CA GLN A 286 15.47 3.10 -17.66
C GLN A 286 15.03 1.90 -16.82
N GLY A 287 13.97 1.20 -17.25
CA GLY A 287 13.38 0.10 -16.49
C GLY A 287 12.43 0.51 -15.35
N GLY A 288 12.12 1.81 -15.20
CA GLY A 288 11.22 2.31 -14.16
C GLY A 288 11.83 2.27 -12.76
N TYR A 289 10.95 2.29 -11.76
CA TYR A 289 11.33 2.15 -10.35
C TYR A 289 11.70 0.70 -10.04
N THR A 290 12.84 0.50 -9.39
CA THR A 290 13.37 -0.81 -9.01
C THR A 290 13.22 -1.11 -7.53
N SER A 291 12.98 -0.06 -6.74
CA SER A 291 12.69 -0.13 -5.31
C SER A 291 11.96 1.13 -4.87
N VAL A 292 11.19 1.05 -3.78
CA VAL A 292 10.57 2.22 -3.15
C VAL A 292 11.62 3.26 -2.71
N ALA A 293 12.84 2.83 -2.40
CA ALA A 293 13.95 3.73 -2.08
C ALA A 293 14.34 4.68 -3.23
N ASP A 294 13.94 4.38 -4.48
CA ASP A 294 14.15 5.27 -5.62
C ASP A 294 13.37 6.60 -5.51
N LEU A 295 12.36 6.67 -4.65
CA LEU A 295 11.64 7.90 -4.34
C LEU A 295 12.55 8.97 -3.69
N LEU A 296 13.65 8.56 -3.04
CA LEU A 296 14.64 9.46 -2.45
C LEU A 296 15.38 10.32 -3.50
N GLU A 297 15.33 9.92 -4.77
CA GLU A 297 15.95 10.64 -5.88
C GLU A 297 15.09 11.80 -6.40
N ILE A 298 13.86 11.95 -5.89
CA ILE A 298 12.94 13.03 -6.27
C ILE A 298 13.21 14.24 -5.36
N ALA A 299 13.78 15.30 -5.94
CA ALA A 299 14.31 16.45 -5.19
C ALA A 299 13.28 17.17 -4.28
N ASP A 300 12.01 17.25 -4.71
CA ASP A 300 10.97 18.01 -4.01
C ASP A 300 10.07 17.16 -3.09
N LEU A 301 10.46 15.90 -2.86
CA LEU A 301 9.67 15.00 -2.03
C LEU A 301 9.97 15.23 -0.54
N LYS A 302 9.03 15.84 0.18
CA LYS A 302 9.15 16.07 1.63
C LYS A 302 9.19 14.75 2.40
N ALA A 303 9.91 14.75 3.52
CA ALA A 303 10.04 13.60 4.42
C ALA A 303 8.68 13.05 4.89
N GLU A 304 7.73 13.94 5.19
CA GLU A 304 6.38 13.56 5.64
C GLU A 304 5.61 12.85 4.52
N THR A 305 5.68 13.39 3.29
CA THR A 305 5.04 12.79 2.12
C THR A 305 5.67 11.44 1.79
N LEU A 306 7.00 11.32 1.88
CA LEU A 306 7.71 10.06 1.66
C LEU A 306 7.33 8.99 2.69
N ALA A 307 7.20 9.37 3.97
CA ALA A 307 6.70 8.47 5.01
C ALA A 307 5.25 8.04 4.75
N GLN A 308 4.39 8.98 4.32
CA GLN A 308 2.99 8.69 4.01
C GLN A 308 2.84 7.71 2.85
N ILE A 309 3.57 7.90 1.75
CA ILE A 309 3.45 7.05 0.56
C ILE A 309 4.24 5.75 0.66
N GLY A 310 5.39 5.74 1.35
CA GLY A 310 6.28 4.58 1.39
C GLY A 310 5.63 3.31 1.95
N GLY A 311 4.64 3.46 2.85
CA GLY A 311 3.84 2.35 3.38
C GLY A 311 2.74 1.85 2.43
N GLN A 312 2.38 2.64 1.42
CA GLN A 312 1.23 2.39 0.54
C GLN A 312 1.64 1.96 -0.88
N VAL A 313 2.91 2.13 -1.24
CA VAL A 313 3.43 1.87 -2.59
C VAL A 313 4.43 0.72 -2.61
N ASP A 314 4.53 0.08 -3.78
CA ASP A 314 5.54 -0.91 -4.15
C ASP A 314 5.97 -0.62 -5.60
N VAL A 315 6.91 -1.39 -6.13
CA VAL A 315 7.38 -1.35 -7.52
C VAL A 315 7.08 -2.66 -8.26
N THR A 316 6.53 -3.63 -7.54
CA THR A 316 6.17 -4.96 -8.03
C THR A 316 4.68 -5.22 -7.88
N SER A 317 4.17 -6.13 -8.71
CA SER A 317 2.78 -6.56 -8.71
C SER A 317 2.72 -8.08 -8.83
N ASN A 318 1.68 -8.66 -8.25
CA ASN A 318 1.43 -10.10 -8.38
C ASN A 318 0.00 -10.42 -8.81
N VAL A 319 -0.91 -9.44 -8.86
CA VAL A 319 -2.27 -9.65 -9.34
C VAL A 319 -2.49 -8.91 -10.66
N PHE A 320 -2.95 -9.63 -11.67
CA PHE A 320 -3.12 -9.11 -13.02
C PHE A 320 -4.47 -9.52 -13.62
N MET A 321 -5.11 -8.59 -14.31
CA MET A 321 -6.22 -8.87 -15.20
C MET A 321 -5.69 -9.20 -16.60
N ILE A 322 -6.14 -10.32 -17.16
CA ILE A 322 -5.84 -10.77 -18.52
C ILE A 322 -7.15 -10.78 -19.29
N SER A 323 -7.22 -10.01 -20.38
CA SER A 323 -8.29 -10.09 -21.36
C SER A 323 -7.81 -10.88 -22.57
N SER A 324 -8.63 -11.83 -23.04
CA SER A 324 -8.39 -12.62 -24.25
C SER A 324 -9.60 -12.54 -25.16
N ARG A 325 -9.41 -11.98 -26.36
CA ARG A 325 -10.47 -11.82 -27.36
C ARG A 325 -10.26 -12.75 -28.55
N GLY A 326 -11.30 -13.50 -28.90
CA GLY A 326 -11.38 -14.30 -30.11
C GLY A 326 -12.36 -13.68 -31.10
N ARG A 327 -12.05 -13.74 -32.40
CA ARG A 327 -12.97 -13.35 -33.47
C ARG A 327 -13.16 -14.51 -34.43
N ALA A 328 -14.41 -14.90 -34.67
CA ALA A 328 -14.75 -15.92 -35.65
C ALA A 328 -14.61 -15.34 -37.07
N GLN A 329 -13.80 -15.96 -37.92
CA GLN A 329 -13.57 -15.49 -39.29
C GLN A 329 -14.82 -15.58 -40.18
N SER A 330 -15.69 -16.57 -39.93
CA SER A 330 -16.88 -16.84 -40.74
C SER A 330 -18.05 -15.88 -40.43
N THR A 331 -18.27 -15.54 -39.16
CA THR A 331 -19.40 -14.71 -38.73
C THR A 331 -19.00 -13.30 -38.33
N GLY A 332 -17.71 -13.07 -38.09
CA GLY A 332 -17.21 -11.81 -37.54
C GLY A 332 -17.49 -11.63 -36.04
N THR A 333 -18.19 -12.57 -35.40
CA THR A 333 -18.54 -12.54 -33.97
C THR A 333 -17.29 -12.50 -33.10
N GLU A 334 -17.30 -11.64 -32.10
CA GLU A 334 -16.23 -11.52 -31.12
C GLU A 334 -16.69 -12.03 -29.77
N ALA A 335 -15.77 -12.65 -29.04
CA ALA A 335 -15.97 -13.14 -27.69
C ALA A 335 -14.74 -12.77 -26.86
N GLU A 336 -14.94 -12.30 -25.63
CA GLU A 336 -13.88 -11.91 -24.71
C GLU A 336 -13.99 -12.74 -23.42
N VAL A 337 -12.86 -13.27 -22.97
CA VAL A 337 -12.71 -13.86 -21.64
C VAL A 337 -11.80 -12.95 -20.83
N VAL A 338 -12.27 -12.54 -19.65
CA VAL A 338 -11.48 -11.74 -18.70
C VAL A 338 -11.17 -12.59 -17.48
N ALA A 339 -9.88 -12.72 -17.15
CA ALA A 339 -9.42 -13.50 -16.00
C ALA A 339 -8.56 -12.64 -15.07
N ILE A 340 -8.81 -12.72 -13.77
CA ILE A 340 -7.93 -12.17 -12.74
C ILE A 340 -7.02 -13.29 -12.23
N VAL A 341 -5.72 -13.09 -12.33
CA VAL A 341 -4.69 -14.07 -11.96
C VAL A 341 -3.87 -13.54 -10.80
N ASP A 342 -3.73 -14.34 -9.74
CA ASP A 342 -2.82 -14.10 -8.63
C ASP A 342 -1.56 -14.95 -8.77
N MET A 343 -0.41 -14.27 -8.77
CA MET A 343 0.93 -14.83 -8.81
C MET A 343 1.69 -14.66 -7.48
N SER A 344 0.99 -14.36 -6.39
CA SER A 344 1.56 -14.30 -5.04
C SER A 344 2.11 -15.67 -4.57
N THR A 345 1.53 -16.74 -5.11
CA THR A 345 1.92 -18.13 -4.86
C THR A 345 2.27 -18.84 -6.17
N LEU A 346 2.98 -19.98 -6.05
CA LEU A 346 3.32 -20.84 -7.18
C LEU A 346 2.66 -22.22 -6.95
N PRO A 347 1.92 -22.76 -7.93
CA PRO A 347 1.58 -22.16 -9.24
C PRO A 347 0.65 -20.94 -9.10
N ALA A 348 0.62 -20.09 -10.14
CA ALA A 348 -0.33 -18.99 -10.20
C ALA A 348 -1.78 -19.51 -10.19
N THR A 349 -2.69 -18.76 -9.60
CA THR A 349 -4.09 -19.14 -9.40
C THR A 349 -5.04 -18.12 -10.01
N TYR A 350 -6.17 -18.58 -10.56
CA TYR A 350 -7.25 -17.68 -10.96
C TYR A 350 -8.06 -17.24 -9.74
N ILE A 351 -8.31 -15.94 -9.61
CA ILE A 351 -9.24 -15.37 -8.63
C ILE A 351 -10.66 -15.33 -9.23
N GLU A 352 -10.77 -14.82 -10.46
CA GLU A 352 -12.03 -14.64 -11.16
C GLU A 352 -11.84 -14.95 -12.64
N VAL A 353 -12.83 -15.58 -13.27
CA VAL A 353 -12.92 -15.75 -14.72
C VAL A 353 -14.32 -15.33 -15.15
N ARG A 354 -14.40 -14.37 -16.07
CA ARG A 354 -15.62 -13.90 -16.71
C ARG A 354 -15.63 -14.40 -18.14
N GLU A 355 -16.60 -15.24 -18.45
CA GLU A 355 -16.87 -15.78 -19.77
C GLU A 355 -17.91 -14.92 -20.51
N PRO A 356 -17.89 -14.92 -21.85
CA PRO A 356 -18.71 -14.04 -22.71
C PRO A 356 -20.22 -14.29 -22.65
#